data_AF-A0A4Q0AVW1-F1
#
_entry.id   AF-A0A4Q0AVW1-F1
#
_cell.length_a   1.000
_cell.length_b   1.000
_cell.length_c   1.000
_cell.angle_alpha   90.00
_cell.angle_beta   90.00
_cell.angle_gamma   90.00
#
_symmetry.space_group_name_H-M   'P 1'
#
loop_
_entity.id
_entity.type
_entity.pdbx_description
1 polymer ?
#
loop_
_entity_poly.entity_id
_entity_poly.type
_entity_poly.pdbx_seq_one_letter_code
_entity_poly.pdbx_strand_id
1 'polypeptide(L)'
;MSKFKKYRNLPKSKGKFGAIVTSTTNKPDKGLLDGHCNVTACQRPHAIYYNKSTQKYYCHECALEINRWNVNDSVELYGTPHLCELDEKYKHLTRDELIELILSREE
;
A
#
# COMPACT_ATOMS: atom_id res chain seq x y z
N MET A 1 -39.22 -4.06 -13.25
CA MET A 1 -39.09 -4.67 -11.90
C MET A 1 -37.90 -4.05 -11.18
N SER A 2 -38.15 -3.09 -10.28
CA SER A 2 -37.10 -2.31 -9.60
C SER A 2 -37.00 -2.75 -8.13
N LYS A 3 -35.89 -3.39 -7.75
CA LYS A 3 -35.62 -3.84 -6.37
C LYS A 3 -34.43 -3.08 -5.79
N PHE A 4 -34.65 -1.82 -5.40
CA PHE A 4 -33.76 -1.08 -4.50
C PHE A 4 -34.59 -0.48 -3.39
N LYS A 5 -34.57 -1.11 -2.20
CA LYS A 5 -34.96 -0.53 -0.90
C LYS A 5 -34.94 -1.65 0.13
N LYS A 6 -33.87 -1.76 0.93
CA LYS A 6 -33.92 -2.37 2.28
C LYS A 6 -32.59 -2.24 3.03
N TYR A 7 -32.20 -1.00 3.35
CA TYR A 7 -31.33 -0.73 4.51
C TYR A 7 -31.73 0.62 5.13
N ARG A 8 -32.95 0.68 5.67
CA ARG A 8 -33.34 1.71 6.64
C ARG A 8 -33.62 0.98 7.94
N ASN A 9 -32.88 1.34 8.99
CA ASN A 9 -32.94 0.88 10.39
C ASN A 9 -31.66 0.17 10.85
N LEU A 10 -30.56 0.93 10.93
CA LEU A 10 -29.56 0.70 11.96
C LEU A 10 -29.81 1.72 13.10
N PRO A 11 -29.71 1.31 14.38
CA PRO A 11 -29.91 2.20 15.52
C PRO A 11 -28.82 3.28 15.56
N LYS A 12 -29.24 4.55 15.68
CA LYS A 12 -28.35 5.69 15.89
C LYS A 12 -27.81 5.65 17.32
N SER A 13 -26.68 5.00 17.55
CA SER A 13 -25.93 5.16 18.78
C SER A 13 -25.35 6.58 18.83
N LYS A 14 -25.86 7.40 19.74
CA LYS A 14 -25.28 8.70 20.08
C LYS A 14 -24.00 8.50 20.91
N GLY A 15 -22.94 8.04 20.26
CA GLY A 15 -21.60 8.07 20.82
C GLY A 15 -20.92 9.38 20.44
N LYS A 16 -20.77 10.31 21.39
CA LYS A 16 -19.79 11.39 21.30
C LYS A 16 -18.39 10.77 21.40
N PHE A 17 -17.93 10.14 20.33
CA PHE A 17 -16.50 9.87 20.17
C PHE A 17 -15.89 11.16 19.64
N GLY A 18 -15.40 11.99 20.56
CA GLY A 18 -14.33 12.92 20.22
C GLY A 18 -13.14 12.07 19.81
N ALA A 19 -13.10 11.68 18.53
CA ALA A 19 -11.93 11.06 17.96
C ALA A 19 -10.82 12.09 18.10
N ILE A 20 -9.88 11.82 19.01
CA ILE A 20 -8.53 12.32 18.86
C ILE A 20 -8.10 11.74 17.52
N VAL A 21 -8.32 12.51 16.46
CA VAL A 21 -7.73 12.25 15.16
C VAL A 21 -6.26 12.50 15.42
N THR A 22 -5.53 11.47 15.83
CA THR A 22 -4.10 11.41 15.59
C THR A 22 -3.98 11.37 14.08
N SER A 23 -4.10 12.55 13.46
CA SER A 23 -3.71 12.79 12.09
C SER A 23 -2.23 12.48 12.08
N THR A 24 -1.89 11.22 11.81
CA THR A 24 -0.57 10.86 11.32
C THR A 24 -0.45 11.63 10.01
N THR A 25 0.04 12.86 10.11
CA THR A 25 0.34 13.69 8.97
C THR A 25 1.22 12.84 8.08
N ASN A 26 0.68 12.47 6.92
CA ASN A 26 1.39 11.69 5.93
C ASN A 26 2.75 12.32 5.73
N LYS A 27 3.82 11.54 5.89
CA LYS A 27 5.16 12.04 5.60
C LYS A 27 5.20 12.59 4.17
N PRO A 28 5.90 13.72 3.94
CA PRO A 28 5.82 14.45 2.68
C PRO A 28 6.34 13.64 1.48
N ASP A 29 7.16 12.63 1.74
CA ASP A 29 7.78 11.72 0.78
C ASP A 29 7.04 10.38 0.63
N LYS A 30 5.77 10.27 1.09
CA LYS A 30 4.97 9.07 0.86
C LYS A 30 4.76 8.79 -0.63
N GLY A 31 4.95 7.53 -0.99
CA GLY A 31 4.78 7.03 -2.34
C GLY A 31 5.85 7.46 -3.32
N LEU A 32 6.96 8.05 -2.85
CA LEU A 32 8.15 8.33 -3.64
C LEU A 32 9.15 7.17 -3.56
N LEU A 33 9.97 7.00 -4.60
CA LEU A 33 11.09 6.05 -4.59
C LEU A 33 12.03 6.40 -3.43
N ASP A 34 12.41 5.39 -2.64
CA ASP A 34 13.19 5.52 -1.40
C ASP A 34 12.52 6.29 -0.25
N GLY A 35 11.32 6.83 -0.46
CA GLY A 35 10.53 7.51 0.55
C GLY A 35 9.70 6.54 1.40
N HIS A 36 8.59 7.05 1.92
CA HIS A 36 7.70 6.28 2.78
C HIS A 36 6.63 5.53 1.99
N CYS A 37 6.17 4.40 2.52
CA CYS A 37 5.13 3.58 1.89
C CYS A 37 3.86 4.40 1.59
N ASN A 38 3.25 4.21 0.41
CA ASN A 38 2.03 4.92 0.01
C ASN A 38 0.74 4.45 0.74
N VAL A 39 0.77 3.35 1.50
CA VAL A 39 -0.39 2.95 2.31
C VAL A 39 -0.62 3.98 3.42
N THR A 40 -1.84 4.52 3.53
CA THR A 40 -2.18 5.62 4.45
C THR A 40 -1.73 5.35 5.89
N ALA A 41 -2.00 4.16 6.41
CA ALA A 41 -1.62 3.77 7.77
C ALA A 41 -0.12 3.42 7.93
N CYS A 42 0.59 3.08 6.83
CA CYS A 42 1.96 2.60 6.89
C CYS A 42 2.95 3.76 6.72
N GLN A 43 3.81 4.02 7.71
CA GLN A 43 4.85 5.04 7.64
C GLN A 43 6.26 4.42 7.56
N ARG A 44 6.38 3.20 7.00
CA ARG A 44 7.69 2.56 6.81
C ARG A 44 8.48 3.26 5.71
N PRO A 45 9.80 3.49 5.91
CA PRO A 45 10.68 4.01 4.87
C PRO A 45 10.97 2.93 3.80
N HIS A 46 11.81 3.26 2.82
CA HIS A 46 12.24 2.38 1.73
C HIS A 46 11.10 1.77 0.93
N ALA A 47 10.24 2.66 0.46
CA ALA A 47 9.30 2.35 -0.61
C ALA A 47 10.07 2.14 -1.94
N ILE A 48 10.40 0.88 -2.26
CA ILE A 48 11.17 0.48 -3.44
C ILE A 48 10.40 -0.40 -4.42
N TYR A 49 9.16 -0.77 -4.08
CA TYR A 49 8.28 -1.53 -4.96
C TYR A 49 7.33 -0.57 -5.67
N TYR A 50 7.47 -0.48 -6.98
CA TYR A 50 6.64 0.36 -7.83
C TYR A 50 5.32 -0.34 -8.15
N ASN A 51 4.20 0.32 -7.85
CA ASN A 51 2.87 -0.14 -8.24
C ASN A 51 2.46 0.50 -9.57
N LYS A 52 2.31 -0.32 -10.62
CA LYS A 52 2.01 0.18 -11.98
C LYS A 52 0.61 0.78 -12.16
N SER A 53 -0.34 0.44 -11.29
CA SER A 53 -1.72 1.00 -11.32
C SER A 53 -1.77 2.39 -10.70
N THR A 54 -1.21 2.55 -9.51
CA THR A 54 -1.23 3.83 -8.77
C THR A 54 -0.08 4.76 -9.11
N GLN A 55 0.96 4.25 -9.78
CA GLN A 55 2.20 4.97 -10.08
C GLN A 55 2.89 5.51 -8.82
N LYS A 56 2.86 4.73 -7.74
CA LYS A 56 3.44 5.07 -6.43
C LYS A 56 4.27 3.92 -5.87
N TYR A 57 5.11 4.24 -4.90
CA TYR A 57 6.01 3.29 -4.27
C TYR A 57 5.49 2.75 -2.93
N TYR A 58 5.80 1.48 -2.67
CA TYR A 58 5.37 0.73 -1.51
C TYR A 58 6.58 0.02 -0.88
N CYS A 59 6.53 -0.17 0.44
CA CYS A 59 7.49 -1.05 1.12
C CYS A 59 7.22 -2.52 0.77
N HIS A 60 8.20 -3.38 1.04
CA HIS A 60 8.14 -4.82 0.72
C HIS A 60 6.86 -5.50 1.23
N GLU A 61 6.52 -5.36 2.51
CA GLU A 61 5.35 -6.02 3.08
C GLU A 61 4.03 -5.57 2.45
N CYS A 62 3.85 -4.26 2.24
CA CYS A 62 2.63 -3.74 1.62
C CYS A 62 2.55 -4.15 0.15
N ALA A 63 3.67 -4.21 -0.56
CA ALA A 63 3.70 -4.68 -1.94
C ALA A 63 3.28 -6.15 -2.07
N LEU A 64 3.76 -7.02 -1.16
CA LEU A 64 3.36 -8.43 -1.12
C LEU A 64 1.86 -8.59 -0.88
N GLU A 65 1.30 -7.87 0.10
CA GLU A 65 -0.14 -7.91 0.38
C GLU A 65 -0.94 -7.41 -0.82
N ILE A 66 -0.57 -6.27 -1.42
CA ILE A 66 -1.25 -5.75 -2.61
C ILE A 66 -1.23 -6.78 -3.74
N ASN A 67 -0.08 -7.40 -4.02
CA ASN A 67 0.04 -8.43 -5.04
C ASN A 67 -0.86 -9.62 -4.76
N ARG A 68 -0.95 -10.06 -3.51
CA ARG A 68 -1.78 -11.19 -3.09
C ARG A 68 -3.27 -10.97 -3.38
N TRP A 69 -3.78 -9.77 -3.15
CA TRP A 69 -5.21 -9.46 -3.33
C TRP A 69 -5.60 -9.14 -4.77
N ASN A 70 -4.64 -8.78 -5.63
CA ASN A 70 -4.91 -8.25 -6.99
C ASN A 70 -4.40 -9.16 -8.11
N VAL A 71 -4.13 -10.45 -7.87
CA VAL A 71 -3.55 -11.36 -8.88
C VAL A 71 -4.41 -11.42 -10.15
N ASN A 72 -5.71 -11.67 -10.01
CA ASN A 72 -6.62 -11.83 -11.17
C ASN A 72 -6.69 -10.54 -12.00
N ASP A 73 -6.97 -9.41 -11.35
CA ASP A 73 -7.06 -8.09 -11.98
C ASP A 73 -5.71 -7.69 -12.62
N SER A 74 -4.60 -8.05 -11.99
CA SER A 74 -3.26 -7.76 -12.51
C SER A 74 -2.97 -8.54 -13.80
N VAL A 75 -3.36 -9.82 -13.85
CA VAL A 75 -3.22 -10.65 -15.06
C VAL A 75 -4.11 -10.10 -16.18
N GLU A 76 -5.35 -9.75 -15.87
CA GLU A 76 -6.30 -9.22 -16.85
C GLU A 76 -5.84 -7.88 -17.45
N LEU A 77 -5.40 -6.94 -16.61
CA LEU A 77 -5.08 -5.58 -17.04
C LEU A 77 -3.65 -5.42 -17.56
N TYR A 78 -2.69 -6.17 -17.02
CA TYR A 78 -1.26 -5.96 -17.26
C TYR A 78 -0.53 -7.20 -17.76
N GLY A 79 -1.19 -8.35 -17.88
CA GLY A 79 -0.58 -9.59 -18.33
C GLY A 79 0.45 -10.20 -17.37
N THR A 80 0.57 -9.69 -16.14
CA THR A 80 1.47 -10.23 -15.12
C THR A 80 0.76 -10.38 -13.78
N PRO A 81 1.14 -11.36 -12.93
CA PRO A 81 0.46 -11.60 -11.66
C PRO A 81 0.79 -10.57 -10.57
N HIS A 82 1.70 -9.64 -10.83
CA HIS A 82 2.20 -8.69 -9.84
C HIS A 82 1.86 -7.27 -10.25
N LEU A 83 1.18 -6.55 -9.35
CA LEU A 83 0.85 -5.14 -9.49
C LEU A 83 2.00 -4.25 -9.01
N CYS A 84 2.70 -4.71 -7.98
CA CYS A 84 3.88 -4.11 -7.38
C CYS A 84 5.12 -4.94 -7.76
N GLU A 85 6.10 -4.29 -8.37
CA GLU A 85 7.36 -4.91 -8.79
C GLU A 85 8.54 -4.10 -8.24
N LEU A 86 9.69 -4.74 -8.03
CA LEU A 86 10.89 -4.06 -7.58
C LEU A 86 11.33 -3.03 -8.63
N ASP A 87 11.65 -1.81 -8.22
CA ASP A 87 12.13 -0.77 -9.14
C ASP A 87 13.43 -1.19 -9.84
N GLU A 88 13.63 -0.77 -11.08
CA GLU A 88 14.82 -1.05 -11.90
C GLU A 88 16.13 -0.73 -11.17
N LYS A 89 16.13 0.33 -10.35
CA LYS A 89 17.26 0.71 -9.51
C LYS A 89 17.71 -0.41 -8.57
N TYR A 90 16.82 -1.33 -8.18
CA TYR A 90 17.10 -2.39 -7.21
C TYR A 90 17.12 -3.79 -7.81
N LYS A 91 16.72 -3.97 -9.07
CA LYS A 91 16.67 -5.29 -9.73
C LYS A 91 18.02 -5.99 -9.88
N HIS A 92 19.12 -5.24 -9.81
CA HIS A 92 20.47 -5.78 -9.89
C HIS A 92 21.00 -6.28 -8.54
N LEU A 93 20.34 -5.95 -7.43
CA LEU A 93 20.74 -6.41 -6.11
C LEU A 93 20.37 -7.87 -5.93
N THR A 94 21.28 -8.63 -5.34
CA THR A 94 20.99 -9.96 -4.82
C THR A 94 19.98 -9.88 -3.68
N ARG A 95 19.39 -11.03 -3.34
CA ARG A 95 18.45 -11.13 -2.22
C ARG A 95 19.09 -10.67 -0.92
N ASP A 96 20.34 -11.03 -0.66
CA ASP A 96 21.02 -10.71 0.58
C ASP A 96 21.33 -9.20 0.66
N GLU A 97 21.81 -8.60 -0.43
CA GLU A 97 22.00 -7.14 -0.52
C GLU A 97 20.69 -6.36 -0.34
N LEU A 98 19.58 -6.88 -0.89
CA LEU A 98 18.26 -6.27 -0.72
C LEU A 98 17.76 -6.38 0.72
N ILE A 99 18.00 -7.51 1.38
CA ILE A 99 17.63 -7.71 2.79
C ILE A 99 18.45 -6.76 3.68
N GLU A 100 19.76 -6.66 3.46
CA GLU A 100 20.61 -5.72 4.19
C GLU A 100 20.14 -4.27 4.00
N LEU A 101 19.76 -3.88 2.78
CA LEU A 101 19.22 -2.56 2.50
C LEU A 101 17.89 -2.30 3.24
N ILE A 102 16.99 -3.27 3.28
CA ILE A 102 15.68 -3.11 3.93
C ILE A 102 15.83 -3.05 5.46
N LEU A 103 16.67 -3.92 6.04
CA LEU A 103 16.83 -4.04 7.49
C LEU A 103 17.71 -2.94 8.10
N SER A 104 18.65 -2.37 7.35
CA SER A 104 19.57 -1.32 7.85
C SER A 104 18.90 0.04 8.09
N ARG A 105 17.61 0.19 7.82
CA ARG A 105 16.92 1.48 7.76
C ARG A 105 15.61 1.52 8.57
N GLU A 106 15.46 0.63 9.54
CA GLU A 106 14.32 0.62 10.48
C GLU A 106 14.56 1.45 11.77
N GLU A 107 15.58 2.32 11.81
CA GLU A 107 15.89 3.21 12.96
C GLU A 107 15.03 4.48 13.04
#